data_AF-A0A3D0USX6-F1
#
_entry.id   AF-A0A3D0USX6-F1
#
_cell.length_a   1.000
_cell.length_b   1.000
_cell.length_c   1.000
_cell.angle_alpha   90.00
_cell.angle_beta   90.00
_cell.angle_gamma   90.00
#
_symmetry.space_group_name_H-M   'P 1'
#
loop_
_entity.id
_entity.type
_entity.pdbx_description
1 polymer ?
#
loop_
_entity_poly.entity_id
_entity_poly.type
_entity_poly.pdbx_seq_one_letter_code
_entity_poly.pdbx_strand_id
1 'polypeptide(L)'
;MLTYEITVSNTGERIATGVNITTELSNGLSVINNGYWTGISLDSGDTKILQLQARVTSLPLTGMDITFTGNAIFNGKEDNKSNNSVSLTHHLDGLSDVYVQHTMSPFSGFRQGDSVFYTIVYGNS
;
A
#
# COMPACT_ATOMS: atom_id res chain seq x y z
N MET A 1 8.74 4.71 1.81
CA MET A 1 9.05 3.61 0.87
C MET A 1 8.47 2.35 1.50
N LEU A 2 7.84 1.51 0.69
CA LEU A 2 7.25 0.25 1.12
C LEU A 2 8.09 -0.90 0.58
N THR A 3 8.31 -1.92 1.40
CA THR A 3 9.03 -3.14 1.03
C THR A 3 8.12 -4.33 1.31
N TYR A 4 7.92 -5.17 0.29
CA TYR A 4 7.16 -6.41 0.39
C TYR A 4 8.11 -7.59 0.26
N GLU A 5 7.97 -8.56 1.17
CA GLU A 5 8.66 -9.84 1.08
C GLU A 5 7.71 -10.89 0.54
N ILE A 6 8.13 -11.54 -0.54
CA ILE A 6 7.35 -12.54 -1.26
C ILE A 6 8.07 -13.88 -1.07
N THR A 7 7.42 -14.78 -0.35
CA THR A 7 7.93 -16.13 -0.12
C THR A 7 7.40 -17.05 -1.22
N VAL A 8 8.31 -17.60 -2.01
CA VAL A 8 8.01 -18.59 -3.05
C VAL A 8 8.58 -19.93 -2.59
N SER A 9 7.76 -20.97 -2.56
CA SER A 9 8.18 -22.30 -2.11
C SER A 9 7.77 -23.39 -3.11
N ASN A 10 8.58 -24.45 -3.17
CA ASN A 10 8.24 -25.66 -3.91
C ASN A 10 7.89 -26.78 -2.93
N THR A 11 6.60 -27.04 -2.76
CA THR A 11 6.09 -28.09 -1.87
C THR A 11 5.96 -29.46 -2.57
N GLY A 12 6.34 -29.55 -3.85
CA GLY A 12 6.29 -30.79 -4.62
C GLY A 12 7.58 -31.60 -4.51
N GLU A 13 7.53 -32.87 -4.91
CA GLU A 13 8.65 -33.82 -4.75
C GLU A 13 9.79 -33.62 -5.77
N ARG A 14 9.59 -32.80 -6.81
CA ARG A 14 10.54 -32.61 -7.91
C ARG A 14 10.99 -31.16 -7.99
N ILE A 15 12.18 -30.94 -8.55
CA ILE A 15 12.68 -29.60 -8.85
C ILE A 15 11.72 -28.84 -9.76
N ALA A 16 11.38 -27.61 -9.38
CA ALA A 16 10.58 -26.69 -10.18
C ALA A 16 11.52 -25.70 -10.89
N THR A 17 11.69 -25.86 -12.19
CA THR A 17 12.56 -25.00 -13.02
C THR A 17 11.74 -24.07 -13.93
N GLY A 18 12.16 -22.82 -14.08
CA GLY A 18 11.48 -21.88 -14.98
C GLY A 18 10.22 -21.28 -14.38
N VAL A 19 10.15 -21.18 -13.05
CA VAL A 19 9.06 -20.50 -12.36
C VAL A 19 9.15 -19.00 -12.65
N ASN A 20 8.03 -18.41 -13.03
CA ASN A 20 7.91 -16.97 -13.26
C ASN A 20 6.94 -16.38 -12.23
N ILE A 21 7.32 -15.26 -11.62
CA ILE A 21 6.50 -14.51 -10.67
C ILE A 21 6.16 -13.16 -11.28
N THR A 22 4.87 -12.86 -11.37
CA THR A 22 4.34 -11.53 -11.75
C THR A 22 3.63 -10.91 -10.57
N THR A 23 3.82 -9.61 -10.36
CA THR A 23 3.14 -8.87 -9.29
C THR A 23 2.45 -7.63 -9.82
N GLU A 24 1.34 -7.27 -9.18
CA GLU A 24 0.62 -6.02 -9.43
C GLU A 24 0.43 -5.26 -8.11
N LEU A 25 0.46 -3.93 -8.20
CA LEU A 25 0.18 -3.03 -7.09
C LEU A 25 -1.06 -2.20 -7.41
N SER A 26 -1.86 -1.92 -6.39
CA SER A 26 -3.01 -1.02 -6.51
C SER A 26 -2.59 0.40 -6.92
N ASN A 27 -3.54 1.17 -7.45
CA ASN A 27 -3.37 2.59 -7.76
C ASN A 27 -2.85 3.36 -6.53
N GLY A 28 -2.03 4.39 -6.78
CA GLY A 28 -1.37 5.17 -5.72
C GLY A 28 0.00 4.66 -5.30
N LEU A 29 0.48 3.56 -5.91
CA LEU A 29 1.85 3.06 -5.80
C LEU A 29 2.58 3.12 -7.15
N SER A 30 3.89 3.37 -7.11
CA SER A 30 4.80 3.13 -8.22
C SER A 30 5.86 2.12 -7.81
N VAL A 31 6.02 1.08 -8.61
CA VAL A 31 7.05 0.07 -8.47
C VAL A 31 8.45 0.70 -8.67
N ILE A 32 9.38 0.41 -7.76
CA ILE A 32 10.79 0.82 -7.86
C ILE A 32 11.60 -0.24 -8.62
N ASN A 33 11.30 -1.53 -8.43
CA ASN A 33 11.92 -2.65 -9.13
C ASN A 33 10.87 -3.50 -9.84
N ASN A 34 11.11 -3.91 -11.09
CA ASN A 34 10.14 -4.35 -12.13
C ASN A 34 9.02 -5.36 -11.75
N GLY A 35 8.94 -5.90 -10.52
CA GLY A 35 7.81 -6.73 -10.05
C GLY A 35 7.62 -8.02 -10.82
N TYR A 36 8.70 -8.46 -11.46
CA TYR A 36 8.71 -9.60 -12.36
C TYR A 36 10.03 -10.34 -12.21
N TRP A 37 9.93 -11.64 -11.92
CA TRP A 37 11.07 -12.55 -11.77
C TRP A 37 10.86 -13.76 -12.67
N THR A 38 11.91 -14.16 -13.37
CA THR A 38 11.85 -15.27 -14.33
C THR A 38 12.95 -16.28 -14.11
N GLY A 39 12.73 -17.50 -14.61
CA GLY A 39 13.75 -18.53 -14.59
C GLY A 39 14.09 -19.03 -13.18
N ILE A 40 13.18 -18.86 -12.21
CA ILE A 40 13.42 -19.32 -10.85
C ILE A 40 13.48 -20.85 -10.86
N SER A 41 14.51 -21.37 -10.18
CA SER A 41 14.67 -22.79 -9.86
C SER A 41 14.54 -22.99 -8.35
N LEU A 42 13.74 -23.97 -7.94
CA LEU A 42 13.52 -24.36 -6.54
C LEU A 42 13.61 -25.88 -6.43
N ASP A 43 14.49 -26.40 -5.58
CA ASP A 43 14.52 -27.82 -5.27
C ASP A 43 13.26 -28.23 -4.48
N SER A 44 13.05 -29.53 -4.31
CA SER A 44 11.94 -30.05 -3.49
C SER A 44 12.10 -29.56 -2.04
N GLY A 45 11.08 -28.89 -1.52
CA GLY A 45 11.08 -28.30 -0.18
C GLY A 45 11.75 -26.93 -0.08
N ASP A 46 12.34 -26.41 -1.16
CA ASP A 46 13.03 -25.12 -1.12
C ASP A 46 12.08 -23.94 -0.99
N THR A 47 12.62 -22.87 -0.41
CA THR A 47 11.96 -21.57 -0.32
C THR A 47 12.93 -20.46 -0.75
N LYS A 48 12.42 -19.48 -1.49
CA LYS A 48 13.13 -18.24 -1.84
C LYS A 48 12.31 -17.03 -1.44
N ILE A 49 13.01 -16.00 -0.98
CA ILE A 49 12.43 -14.70 -0.63
C ILE A 49 12.78 -13.72 -1.75
N LEU A 50 11.76 -13.09 -2.32
CA LEU A 50 11.88 -12.01 -3.29
C LEU A 50 11.46 -10.70 -2.63
N GLN A 51 12.12 -9.59 -2.98
CA GLN A 51 11.79 -8.28 -2.44
C GLN A 51 11.23 -7.37 -3.52
N LEU A 52 10.03 -6.83 -3.29
CA LEU A 52 9.44 -5.77 -4.10
C LEU A 52 9.50 -4.45 -3.33
N GLN A 53 10.01 -3.41 -3.97
CA GLN A 53 10.06 -2.07 -3.42
C GLN A 53 9.10 -1.16 -4.19
N ALA A 54 8.32 -0.39 -3.45
CA ALA A 54 7.36 0.54 -4.02
C ALA A 54 7.42 1.90 -3.32
N ARG A 55 7.05 2.94 -4.07
CA ARG A 55 6.87 4.29 -3.56
C ARG A 55 5.38 4.65 -3.61
N VAL A 56 4.88 5.24 -2.54
CA VAL A 56 3.55 5.85 -2.52
C VAL A 56 3.59 7.11 -3.39
N THR A 57 2.73 7.16 -4.41
CA THR A 57 2.62 8.28 -5.36
C THR A 57 1.38 9.13 -5.13
N SER A 58 0.37 8.58 -4.46
CA SER A 58 -0.83 9.30 -4.03
C SER A 58 -1.30 8.74 -2.70
N LEU A 59 -1.44 9.59 -1.69
CA LEU A 59 -2.02 9.25 -0.39
C LEU A 59 -3.16 10.24 -0.12
N PRO A 60 -4.43 9.84 -0.28
CA PRO A 60 -5.57 10.68 0.06
C PRO A 60 -5.54 11.07 1.54
N LEU A 61 -6.09 12.22 1.87
CA LEU A 61 -6.17 12.73 3.24
C LEU A 61 -6.94 11.79 4.18
N THR A 62 -7.85 10.98 3.63
CA THR A 62 -8.64 9.96 4.35
C THR A 62 -7.90 8.64 4.54
N GLY A 63 -6.68 8.50 4.04
CA GLY A 63 -5.98 7.21 3.93
C GLY A 63 -6.37 6.45 2.66
N MET A 64 -5.73 5.30 2.45
CA MET A 64 -5.93 4.43 1.29
C MET A 64 -5.59 2.99 1.63
N ASP A 65 -6.38 2.06 1.12
CA ASP A 65 -6.00 0.65 1.07
C ASP A 65 -5.07 0.42 -0.11
N ILE A 66 -3.91 -0.17 0.18
CA ILE A 66 -2.99 -0.66 -0.83
C ILE A 66 -3.10 -2.17 -0.92
N THR A 67 -3.21 -2.69 -2.14
CA THR A 67 -3.26 -4.13 -2.40
C THR A 67 -2.09 -4.54 -3.26
N PHE A 68 -1.39 -5.57 -2.82
CA PHE A 68 -0.38 -6.30 -3.56
C PHE A 68 -0.99 -7.63 -4.01
N THR A 69 -0.85 -7.96 -5.29
CA THR A 69 -1.13 -9.31 -5.79
C THR A 69 0.11 -9.91 -6.43
N GLY A 70 0.24 -11.22 -6.29
CA GLY A 70 1.32 -11.99 -6.91
C GLY A 70 0.77 -13.28 -7.50
N ASN A 71 1.36 -13.71 -8.61
CA ASN A 71 1.05 -14.98 -9.25
C ASN A 71 2.32 -15.73 -9.66
N ALA A 72 2.39 -17.01 -9.32
CA ALA A 72 3.42 -17.94 -9.73
C ALA A 72 2.95 -18.80 -10.91
N ILE A 73 3.74 -18.82 -11.98
CA ILE A 73 3.49 -19.63 -13.16
C ILE A 73 4.62 -20.65 -13.31
N PHE A 74 4.25 -21.93 -13.26
CA PHE A 74 5.12 -23.05 -13.56
C PHE A 74 4.51 -23.85 -14.72
N ASN A 75 5.29 -24.05 -15.79
CA ASN A 75 4.83 -24.74 -17.00
C ASN A 75 4.98 -26.28 -16.93
N GLY A 76 5.35 -26.82 -15.76
CA GLY A 76 5.43 -28.25 -15.52
C GLY A 76 4.10 -28.86 -15.02
N LYS A 77 4.15 -30.13 -14.61
CA LYS A 77 3.03 -30.74 -13.89
C LYS A 77 2.98 -30.19 -12.47
N GLU A 78 1.85 -29.59 -12.14
CA GLU A 78 1.56 -29.00 -10.84
C GLU A 78 0.15 -29.40 -10.44
N ASP A 79 0.05 -30.21 -9.39
CA ASP A 79 -1.23 -30.81 -8.97
C ASP A 79 -2.07 -29.83 -8.14
N ASN A 80 -1.42 -28.88 -7.45
CA ASN A 80 -2.08 -27.84 -6.69
C ASN A 80 -1.72 -26.47 -7.26
N LYS A 81 -2.70 -25.78 -7.87
CA LYS A 81 -2.54 -24.42 -8.40
C LYS A 81 -3.22 -23.37 -7.54
N SER A 82 -4.00 -23.77 -6.53
CA SER A 82 -4.77 -22.83 -5.72
C SER A 82 -3.89 -22.03 -4.74
N ASN A 83 -2.63 -22.40 -4.60
CA ASN A 83 -1.61 -21.73 -3.79
C ASN A 83 -0.65 -20.87 -4.64
N ASN A 84 -0.92 -20.68 -5.93
CA ASN A 84 -0.05 -19.90 -6.82
C ASN A 84 -0.35 -18.41 -6.79
N SER A 85 -1.43 -18.00 -6.13
CA SER A 85 -1.80 -16.61 -5.99
C SER A 85 -1.68 -16.15 -4.55
N VAL A 86 -1.28 -14.89 -4.40
CA VAL A 86 -1.28 -14.18 -3.11
C VAL A 86 -1.95 -12.83 -3.30
N SER A 87 -2.70 -12.40 -2.29
CA SER A 87 -3.25 -11.06 -2.19
C SER A 87 -3.05 -10.56 -0.77
N LEU A 88 -2.44 -9.39 -0.64
CA LEU A 88 -2.21 -8.73 0.64
C LEU A 88 -2.74 -7.31 0.55
N THR A 89 -3.65 -6.94 1.45
CA THR A 89 -4.16 -5.57 1.58
C THR A 89 -3.66 -4.97 2.88
N HIS A 90 -3.15 -3.74 2.80
CA HIS A 90 -2.71 -2.96 3.95
C HIS A 90 -3.39 -1.59 3.93
N HIS A 91 -3.89 -1.15 5.08
CA HIS A 91 -4.46 0.18 5.22
C HIS A 91 -3.35 1.18 5.53
N LEU A 92 -3.22 2.23 4.72
CA LEU A 92 -2.41 3.40 5.05
C LEU A 92 -3.32 4.47 5.62
N ASP A 93 -3.08 4.82 6.89
CA ASP A 93 -3.81 5.90 7.55
C ASP A 93 -3.62 7.24 6.84
N GLY A 94 -4.68 8.04 6.83
CA GLY A 94 -4.63 9.42 6.37
C GLY A 94 -3.79 10.31 7.29
N LEU A 95 -3.18 11.36 6.74
CA LEU A 95 -2.28 12.26 7.47
C LEU A 95 -2.99 13.33 8.32
N SER A 96 -4.30 13.20 8.58
CA SER A 96 -5.15 14.28 9.12
C SER A 96 -4.47 15.11 10.22
N ASP A 97 -4.24 16.39 9.94
CA ASP A 97 -3.81 17.41 10.89
C ASP A 97 -4.82 18.57 10.86
N VAL A 98 -5.72 18.59 11.83
CA VAL A 98 -6.87 19.51 11.87
C VAL A 98 -6.55 20.68 12.78
N TYR A 99 -6.75 21.91 12.28
CA TYR A 99 -6.59 23.12 13.11
C TYR A 99 -7.87 23.96 13.16
N VAL A 100 -8.00 24.70 14.27
CA VAL A 100 -9.03 25.72 14.50
C VAL A 100 -8.35 26.97 15.05
N GLN A 101 -8.58 28.12 14.42
CA GLN A 101 -8.15 29.42 14.92
C GLN A 101 -9.38 30.32 15.11
N HIS A 102 -9.38 31.12 16.18
CA HIS A 102 -10.43 32.10 16.44
C HIS A 102 -9.82 33.48 16.70
N THR A 103 -10.43 34.50 16.13
CA THR A 103 -10.13 35.91 16.45
C THR A 103 -11.44 36.68 16.58
N MET A 104 -11.53 37.50 17.62
CA MET A 104 -12.58 38.51 17.76
C MET A 104 -12.07 39.81 17.13
N SER A 105 -12.89 40.43 16.28
CA SER A 105 -12.56 41.77 15.77
C SER A 105 -12.43 42.76 16.93
N PRO A 106 -11.44 43.68 16.93
CA PRO A 106 -11.32 44.69 17.97
C PRO A 106 -12.59 45.52 18.05
N PHE A 107 -13.11 45.69 19.26
CA PHE A 107 -14.27 46.54 19.50
C PHE A 107 -14.12 47.31 20.81
N SER A 108 -14.62 48.55 20.84
CA SER A 108 -14.49 49.45 21.99
C SER A 108 -15.80 50.16 22.29
N GLY A 109 -16.22 50.16 23.55
CA GLY A 109 -17.50 50.71 24.01
C GLY A 109 -18.62 49.67 23.88
N PHE A 110 -19.36 49.43 24.96
CA PHE A 110 -20.43 48.43 25.03
C PHE A 110 -21.76 49.11 25.31
N ARG A 111 -22.80 48.76 24.57
CA ARG A 111 -24.21 49.02 24.91
C ARG A 111 -24.99 47.71 24.83
N GLN A 112 -26.05 47.61 25.63
CA GLN A 112 -26.98 46.48 25.53
C GLN A 112 -27.60 46.46 24.13
N GLY A 113 -27.39 45.36 23.39
CA GLY A 113 -27.85 45.19 22.02
C GLY A 113 -26.77 45.24 20.93
N ASP A 114 -25.51 45.50 21.28
CA ASP A 114 -24.40 45.48 20.32
C ASP A 114 -24.06 44.05 19.85
N SER A 115 -23.79 43.91 18.55
CA SER A 115 -23.32 42.65 17.95
C SER A 115 -21.81 42.60 17.88
N VAL A 116 -21.21 41.49 18.34
CA VAL A 116 -19.79 41.18 18.16
C VAL A 116 -19.64 40.10 17.08
N PHE A 117 -18.69 40.31 16.18
CA PHE A 117 -18.39 39.35 15.12
C PHE A 117 -17.12 38.57 15.42
N TYR A 118 -17.21 37.26 15.23
CA TYR A 118 -16.09 36.34 15.29
C TYR A 118 -15.77 35.84 13.90
N THR A 119 -14.49 35.69 13.61
CA THR A 119 -14.02 34.94 12.44
C THR A 119 -13.46 33.60 12.93
N ILE A 120 -14.01 32.51 12.40
CA ILE A 120 -13.54 31.15 12.64
C ILE A 120 -12.90 30.66 11.34
N VAL A 121 -11.64 30.26 11.41
CA VAL A 121 -10.95 29.59 10.31
C VAL A 121 -10.65 28.15 10.75
N TYR A 122 -11.08 27.19 9.95
CA TYR A 122 -10.83 25.77 10.15
C TYR A 122 -10.29 25.16 8.86
N GLY A 123 -9.45 24.14 8.98
CA GLY A 123 -8.83 23.51 7.82
C GLY A 123 -8.06 22.24 8.16
N ASN A 124 -7.50 21.64 7.12
CA ASN A 124 -6.57 20.52 7.18
C ASN A 124 -5.20 21.05 6.70
N SER A 125 -4.11 20.77 7.42
CA SER A 125 -2.75 21.20 7.06
C SER A 125 -1.95 20.15 6.30
#